data_AF-A0A2P7AUP4-F1
#
_entry.id   AF-A0A2P7AUP4-F1
#
_cell.length_a   1.000
_cell.length_b   1.000
_cell.length_c   1.000
_cell.angle_alpha   90.00
_cell.angle_beta   90.00
_cell.angle_gamma   90.00
#
_symmetry.space_group_name_H-M   'P 1'
#
loop_
_entity.id
_entity.type
_entity.pdbx_description
1 polymer ?
#
loop_
_entity_poly.entity_id
_entity_poly.type
_entity_poly.pdbx_seq_one_letter_code
_entity_poly.pdbx_strand_id
1 'polypeptide(L)' 'MTYALEPASSIISRLGGLSVVQSVTGASRTRVYRWTQPKEKGGTGGIIPLSHAPKLLSYARESGVALSANDFLPVEENAI' A
#
# COMPACT_ATOMS: atom_id res chain seq x y z
N MET A 1 -2.11 10.85 11.91
CA MET A 1 -3.25 10.11 11.33
C MET A 1 -2.95 8.63 11.50
N THR A 2 -3.50 7.98 12.53
CA THR A 2 -3.17 6.60 12.92
C THR A 2 -4.07 5.61 12.17
N TYR A 3 -3.59 5.09 11.06
CA TYR A 3 -4.14 3.93 10.38
C TYR A 3 -2.91 3.11 9.88
N ALA A 4 -2.89 1.79 9.77
CA ALA A 4 -4.05 0.94 9.56
C ALA A 4 -3.71 -0.55 9.63
N LEU A 5 -2.69 -1.02 8.88
CA LEU A 5 -2.09 -2.35 8.88
C LEU A 5 -0.91 -2.25 7.89
N GLU A 6 0.20 -2.89 8.23
CA GLU A 6 1.40 -2.95 7.39
C GLU A 6 1.30 -4.12 6.39
N PRO A 7 1.94 -4.01 5.22
CA PRO A 7 2.78 -2.90 4.74
C PRO A 7 2.05 -1.73 4.04
N ALA A 8 0.74 -1.85 3.77
CA ALA A 8 0.02 -0.89 2.93
C ALA A 8 0.14 0.56 3.43
N SER A 9 0.09 0.78 4.76
CA SER A 9 0.16 2.13 5.33
C SER A 9 1.51 2.80 5.06
N SER A 10 2.62 2.09 5.30
CA SER A 10 3.97 2.61 4.99
C SER A 10 4.14 2.90 3.50
N ILE A 11 3.72 1.99 2.62
CA ILE A 11 3.83 2.20 1.16
C ILE A 11 3.05 3.45 0.75
N ILE A 12 1.79 3.56 1.17
CA ILE A 12 0.95 4.71 0.80
C ILE A 12 1.54 6.02 1.33
N SER A 13 2.06 6.02 2.56
CA SER A 13 2.67 7.20 3.16
C SER A 13 3.92 7.65 2.40
N ARG A 14 4.79 6.69 2.05
CA ARG A 14 6.04 6.94 1.30
C ARG A 14 5.78 7.47 -0.11
N LEU A 15 4.69 7.06 -0.73
CA LEU A 15 4.30 7.50 -2.07
C LEU A 15 3.54 8.84 -2.09
N GLY A 16 3.42 9.54 -0.95
CA GLY A 16 2.73 10.84 -0.87
C GLY A 16 1.25 10.76 -0.53
N GLY A 17 0.77 9.61 -0.05
CA GLY A 17 -0.56 9.43 0.53
C GLY A 17 -1.62 8.89 -0.43
N LEU A 18 -2.84 8.74 0.10
CA LEU A 18 -3.97 8.08 -0.58
C LEU A 18 -4.30 8.70 -1.94
N SER A 19 -4.25 10.04 -2.05
CA SER A 19 -4.58 10.75 -3.28
C SER A 19 -3.60 10.42 -4.41
N VAL A 20 -2.30 10.38 -4.10
CA VAL A 20 -1.26 10.07 -5.09
C VAL A 20 -1.40 8.62 -5.56
N VAL A 21 -1.53 7.69 -4.60
CA VAL A 21 -1.70 6.26 -4.90
C VAL A 21 -2.97 6.00 -5.72
N GLN A 22 -4.07 6.71 -5.44
CA GLN A 22 -5.28 6.67 -6.27
C GLN A 22 -4.97 7.08 -7.71
N SER A 23 -4.30 8.22 -7.91
CA SER A 23 -3.98 8.73 -9.25
C SER A 23 -3.08 7.77 -10.03
N VAL A 24 -2.09 7.15 -9.35
CA VAL A 24 -1.14 6.20 -9.97
C VAL A 24 -1.82 4.87 -10.33
N THR A 25 -2.68 4.35 -9.44
CA THR A 25 -3.27 3.02 -9.61
C THR A 25 -4.56 3.01 -10.43
N GLY A 26 -5.29 4.14 -10.43
CA GLY A 26 -6.66 4.26 -10.91
C GLY A 26 -7.70 3.66 -9.96
N ALA A 27 -7.29 3.13 -8.80
CA ALA A 27 -8.22 2.62 -7.79
C ALA A 27 -8.93 3.78 -7.07
N SER A 28 -10.20 3.59 -6.70
CA SER A 28 -10.92 4.61 -5.95
C SER A 28 -10.26 4.90 -4.60
N ARG A 29 -10.36 6.15 -4.10
CA ARG A 29 -9.82 6.56 -2.80
C ARG A 29 -10.20 5.60 -1.67
N THR A 30 -11.47 5.18 -1.65
CA THR A 30 -12.00 4.23 -0.67
C THR A 30 -11.34 2.86 -0.79
N ARG A 31 -11.06 2.38 -2.01
CA ARG A 31 -10.39 1.09 -2.22
C ARG A 31 -8.93 1.16 -1.74
N VAL A 32 -8.22 2.24 -2.04
CA VAL A 32 -6.85 2.46 -1.53
C VAL A 32 -6.84 2.52 0.00
N TYR A 33 -7.79 3.25 0.60
CA TYR A 33 -7.94 3.28 2.07
C TYR A 33 -8.22 1.88 2.63
N ARG A 34 -9.06 1.07 1.99
CA ARG A 34 -9.37 -0.30 2.45
C ARG A 34 -8.18 -1.25 2.40
N TRP A 35 -7.14 -0.99 1.61
CA TRP A 35 -5.92 -1.81 1.66
C TRP A 35 -5.23 -1.75 3.02
N THR A 36 -5.45 -0.65 3.71
CA THR A 36 -4.88 -0.39 5.02
C THR A 36 -5.77 -1.04 6.11
N GLN A 37 -7.00 -1.45 5.80
CA GLN A 37 -7.94 -1.98 6.79
C GLN A 37 -7.83 -3.50 6.99
N PRO A 38 -8.20 -4.02 8.17
CA PRO A 38 -8.26 -5.45 8.45
C PRO A 38 -9.35 -6.15 7.62
N LYS A 39 -9.19 -7.46 7.39
CA LYS A 39 -10.10 -8.25 6.53
C LYS A 39 -11.51 -8.34 7.11
N GLU A 40 -11.66 -8.35 8.44
CA GLU A 40 -12.96 -8.40 9.14
C GLU A 40 -13.80 -7.15 8.85
N LYS A 41 -13.15 -6.01 8.55
CA LYS A 41 -13.81 -4.76 8.13
C LYS A 41 -13.93 -4.64 6.60
N GLY A 42 -13.69 -5.74 5.89
CA GLY A 42 -13.68 -5.80 4.43
C GLY A 42 -12.51 -5.03 3.80
N GLY A 43 -11.37 -4.97 4.49
CA GLY A 43 -10.09 -4.54 3.94
C GLY A 43 -9.28 -5.71 3.37
N THR A 44 -8.00 -5.49 3.10
CA THR A 44 -7.10 -6.55 2.57
C THR A 44 -6.17 -7.13 3.63
N GLY A 45 -6.21 -6.61 4.86
CA GLY A 45 -5.29 -7.03 5.91
C GLY A 45 -3.91 -6.38 5.78
N GLY A 46 -3.83 -5.13 5.29
CA GLY A 46 -2.55 -4.44 5.10
C GLY A 46 -1.86 -4.75 3.78
N ILE A 47 -2.45 -5.59 2.92
CA ILE A 47 -1.83 -6.01 1.66
C ILE A 47 -2.35 -5.18 0.50
N ILE A 48 -1.45 -4.51 -0.22
CA ILE A 48 -1.81 -3.90 -1.50
C ILE A 48 -1.92 -5.00 -2.56
N PRO A 49 -3.02 -5.10 -3.33
CA PRO A 49 -3.14 -6.10 -4.39
C PRO A 49 -1.99 -6.00 -5.39
N LEU A 50 -1.37 -7.15 -5.72
CA LEU A 50 -0.19 -7.22 -6.58
C LEU A 50 -0.42 -6.67 -7.99
N SER A 51 -1.67 -6.63 -8.48
CA SER A 51 -2.03 -5.99 -9.75
C SER A 51 -1.68 -4.49 -9.80
N HIS A 52 -1.56 -3.83 -8.64
CA HIS A 52 -1.19 -2.43 -8.53
C HIS A 52 0.31 -2.21 -8.28
N ALA A 53 1.04 -3.23 -7.83
CA ALA A 53 2.45 -3.10 -7.44
C ALA A 53 3.36 -2.60 -8.59
N PRO A 54 3.27 -3.09 -9.85
CA PRO A 54 4.13 -2.58 -10.93
C PRO A 54 3.96 -1.08 -11.19
N LYS A 55 2.73 -0.55 -11.12
CA LYS A 55 2.46 0.88 -11.32
C LYS A 55 3.07 1.73 -10.20
N LEU A 56 2.94 1.25 -8.96
CA LEU A 56 3.49 1.92 -7.78
C LEU A 56 5.02 1.91 -7.78
N LEU A 57 5.64 0.80 -8.19
CA LEU A 57 7.09 0.71 -8.33
C LEU A 57 7.64 1.63 -9.43
N SER A 58 6.95 1.72 -10.59
CA SER A 58 7.33 2.67 -11.64
C SER A 58 7.30 4.10 -11.14
N TYR A 59 6.18 4.49 -10.50
CA TYR A 59 6.02 5.83 -9.93
C TYR A 59 7.07 6.12 -8.84
N ALA A 60 7.37 5.14 -7.98
CA ALA A 60 8.40 5.29 -6.95
C ALA A 60 9.77 5.57 -7.57
N ARG A 61 10.14 4.82 -8.61
CA ARG A 61 11.39 5.02 -9.35
C ARG A 61 11.46 6.40 -10.01
N GLU A 62 10.38 6.84 -10.64
CA GLU A 62 10.27 8.17 -11.28
C GLU A 62 10.34 9.32 -10.26
N SER A 63 9.79 9.10 -9.06
CA SER A 63 9.71 10.09 -7.99
C SER A 63 10.91 10.05 -7.03
N GLY A 64 11.89 9.18 -7.26
CA GLY A 64 13.05 9.02 -6.37
C GLY A 64 12.73 8.41 -4.99
N VAL A 65 11.57 7.75 -4.85
CA VAL A 65 11.18 7.05 -3.62
C VAL A 65 11.77 5.64 -3.64
N ALA A 66 12.52 5.29 -2.58
CA ALA A 66 13.22 4.01 -2.47
C ALA A 66 12.30 2.80 -2.17
N LEU A 67 11.32 2.51 -3.02
CA LEU A 67 10.35 1.41 -2.82
C LEU A 67 10.78 0.16 -3.62
N SER A 68 10.75 -1.01 -2.98
CA SER A 68 11.06 -2.30 -3.59
C SER A 68 9.84 -3.24 -3.62
N ALA A 69 9.93 -4.32 -4.40
CA ALA A 69 8.89 -5.34 -4.42
C ALA A 69 8.71 -6.05 -3.05
N ASN A 70 9.78 -6.16 -2.27
CA ASN A 70 9.73 -6.77 -0.94
C ASN A 70 8.89 -5.96 0.05
N ASP A 71 8.77 -4.65 -0.14
CA ASP A 71 7.91 -3.82 0.70
C ASP A 71 6.43 -4.20 0.58
N PHE A 72 6.01 -4.86 -0.51
CA PHE A 72 4.62 -5.30 -0.70
C PHE A 72 4.30 -6.64 -0.01
N LEU A 73 5.32 -7.34 0.49
CA LEU A 73 5.15 -8.59 1.20
C LEU A 73 4.65 -8.32 2.62
N PRO A 74 3.81 -9.20 3.19
CA PRO A 74 3.50 -9.13 4.61
C PRO A 74 4.81 -9.15 5.40
N VAL A 75 4.96 -8.21 6.34
CA VAL A 75 5.95 -8.34 7.39
C VAL A 75 5.59 -9.61 8.17
N GLU A 76 6.43 -10.63 8.11
CA GLU A 76 6.30 -11.79 8.98
C GLU A 76 6.40 -11.28 10.42
N GLU A 77 5.25 -11.13 11.07
CA GLU A 77 5.18 -11.09 12.52
C GLU A 77 5.57 -12.49 12.96
N ASN A 78 6.86 -12.65 13.30
CA ASN A 78 7.43 -13.92 13.70
C ASN A 78 6.45 -14.65 14.63
N ALA A 79 6.13 -15.88 14.26
CA ALA A 79 5.64 -16.89 15.17
C ALA A 79 6.55 -16.89 16.40
N ILE A 80 6.02 -16.49 17.56
CA ILE A 80 6.60 -16.72 18.87
C ILE A 80 5.69 -17.70 19.59
#